data_AF-A0ABD3MWN8-F1
#
_entry.id   AF-A0ABD3MWN8-F1
#
_cell.length_a   1.000
_cell.length_b   1.000
_cell.length_c   1.000
_cell.angle_alpha   90.00
_cell.angle_beta   90.00
_cell.angle_gamma   90.00
#
_symmetry.space_group_name_H-M   'P 1'
#
loop_
_entity.id
_entity.type
_entity.pdbx_description
1 polymer ?
#
loop_
_entity_poly.entity_id
_entity_poly.type
_entity_poly.pdbx_seq_one_letter_code
_entity_poly.pdbx_strand_id
1 'polypeptide(L)'
;MWALVMDFLPYQSVLSSAAVSRAMLRETMPLVTMLHLDCSAQLHAGVASLRYRDVRDIYIYSLLRYSHVDEDDEVDEPDMDDDEGLTTQVDADTAVRAVPFLCHFPKLERVFLGGRRPNGRVEGFICSGDIMDEDRERMTTLIDAFSGAFRARALANNLWVLGLRCPRSSRTANMFSDSTCLTCRAACRSFPLESVADFECEGSSCKNLSRNSFYYSEKLYSLDVCLRREKIEEIIVEERPGGRDSLYSEARFLSLLGRGTRKIVVPDEGKELFVVKYNEDELGDIRRCIVHSRMNVKMLSSAAVTDAIKRSFAEDERDPLPPRDQCYLAQNSFYDLRSLGLVIDEANFLNADEWDGKKHVSIHPVQLFSNYNWRFT
;
A
#
# COMPACT_ATOMS: atom_id res chain seq x y z
N MET A 1 27.87 -6.97 1.84
CA MET A 1 27.86 -6.02 2.97
C MET A 1 27.74 -4.59 2.49
N TRP A 2 28.70 -4.03 1.74
CA TRP A 2 28.62 -2.62 1.29
C TRP A 2 27.38 -2.27 0.47
N ALA A 3 26.92 -3.14 -0.42
CA ALA A 3 25.68 -2.91 -1.17
C ALA A 3 24.46 -2.78 -0.24
N LEU A 4 24.38 -3.63 0.80
CA LEU A 4 23.32 -3.56 1.82
C LEU A 4 23.37 -2.26 2.60
N VAL A 5 24.56 -1.73 2.90
CA VAL A 5 24.68 -0.41 3.54
C VAL A 5 24.19 0.69 2.60
N MET A 6 24.52 0.59 1.31
CA MET A 6 24.13 1.58 0.30
C MET A 6 22.63 1.62 0.03
N ASP A 7 21.92 0.51 0.23
CA ASP A 7 20.46 0.46 0.11
C ASP A 7 19.75 1.45 1.06
N PHE A 8 20.39 1.85 2.17
CA PHE A 8 19.83 2.80 3.14
C PHE A 8 20.39 4.23 3.01
N LEU A 9 21.28 4.49 2.03
CA LEU A 9 21.90 5.80 1.87
C LEU A 9 21.12 6.68 0.88
N PRO A 10 21.08 8.01 1.09
CA PRO A 10 20.62 8.93 0.07
C PRO A 10 21.41 8.75 -1.23
N TYR A 11 20.76 8.89 -2.39
CA TYR A 11 21.39 8.62 -3.68
C TYR A 11 22.69 9.40 -3.91
N GLN A 12 22.78 10.64 -3.41
CA GLN A 12 24.01 11.44 -3.51
C GLN A 12 25.20 10.80 -2.76
N SER A 13 24.94 10.16 -1.62
CA SER A 13 25.95 9.44 -0.84
C SER A 13 26.38 8.14 -1.53
N VAL A 14 25.45 7.47 -2.21
CA VAL A 14 25.73 6.30 -3.06
C VAL A 14 26.65 6.71 -4.22
N LEU A 15 26.35 7.80 -4.92
CA LEU A 15 27.18 8.33 -6.01
C LEU A 15 28.57 8.76 -5.52
N SER A 16 28.64 9.44 -4.37
CA SER A 16 29.90 9.86 -3.77
C SER A 16 30.77 8.65 -3.42
N SER A 17 30.17 7.60 -2.85
CA SER A 17 30.86 6.34 -2.53
C SER A 17 31.39 5.64 -3.78
N ALA A 18 30.62 5.66 -4.88
CA ALA A 18 31.05 5.11 -6.16
C ALA A 18 32.24 5.87 -6.78
N ALA A 19 32.36 7.18 -6.50
CA ALA A 19 33.47 8.00 -6.98
C ALA A 19 34.78 7.72 -6.24
N VAL A 20 34.72 7.24 -4.99
CA VAL A 20 35.91 7.00 -4.15
C VAL A 20 36.74 5.80 -4.63
N SER A 21 36.11 4.78 -5.23
CA SER A 21 36.83 3.57 -5.67
C SER A 21 36.18 2.88 -6.87
N ARG A 22 37.02 2.39 -7.78
CA ARG A 22 36.61 1.54 -8.92
C ARG A 22 35.93 0.25 -8.47
N ALA A 23 36.30 -0.30 -7.31
CA ALA A 23 35.65 -1.48 -6.74
C ALA A 23 34.21 -1.16 -6.32
N MET A 24 33.97 -0.01 -5.68
CA MET A 24 32.60 0.43 -5.35
C MET A 24 31.76 0.56 -6.61
N LEU A 25 32.30 1.24 -7.64
CA LEU A 25 31.60 1.43 -8.90
C LEU A 25 31.29 0.13 -9.66
N ARG A 26 32.22 -0.84 -9.69
CA ARG A 26 32.09 -2.03 -10.55
C ARG A 26 31.56 -3.26 -9.85
N GLU A 27 31.79 -3.39 -8.55
CA GLU A 27 31.44 -4.58 -7.77
C GLU A 27 30.26 -4.30 -6.84
N THR A 28 30.17 -3.09 -6.28
CA THR A 28 29.13 -2.77 -5.28
C THR A 28 27.87 -2.17 -5.91
N MET A 29 27.98 -1.15 -6.78
CA MET A 29 26.81 -0.50 -7.40
C MET A 29 25.86 -1.49 -8.11
N PRO A 30 26.33 -2.50 -8.86
CA PRO A 30 25.42 -3.42 -9.53
C PRO A 30 24.59 -4.28 -8.58
N LEU A 31 25.03 -4.43 -7.32
CA LEU A 31 24.39 -5.22 -6.28
C LEU A 31 23.45 -4.41 -5.39
N VAL A 32 23.41 -3.08 -5.56
CA VAL A 32 22.43 -2.21 -4.86
C VAL A 32 21.04 -2.62 -5.32
N THR A 33 20.15 -2.83 -4.36
CA THR A 33 18.78 -3.29 -4.58
C THR A 33 17.75 -2.17 -4.39
N MET A 34 18.12 -1.10 -3.68
CA MET A 34 17.24 0.00 -3.32
C MET A 34 17.87 1.37 -3.64
N LEU A 35 17.07 2.31 -4.16
CA LEU A 35 17.50 3.70 -4.38
C LEU A 35 16.53 4.70 -3.74
N HIS A 36 17.08 5.72 -3.08
CA HIS A 36 16.36 6.81 -2.45
C HIS A 36 16.68 8.15 -3.12
N LEU A 37 15.73 8.71 -3.87
CA LEU A 37 15.89 9.89 -4.71
C LEU A 37 15.15 11.08 -4.09
N ASP A 38 15.90 12.06 -3.63
CA ASP A 38 15.40 13.23 -2.89
C ASP A 38 15.19 14.47 -3.78
N CYS A 39 15.76 14.49 -4.99
CA CYS A 39 15.55 15.61 -5.93
C CYS A 39 15.40 15.18 -7.39
N SER A 40 14.68 15.98 -8.18
CA SER A 40 14.38 15.68 -9.58
C SER A 40 15.61 15.60 -10.49
N ALA A 41 16.68 16.32 -10.11
CA ALA A 41 17.98 16.24 -10.75
C ALA A 41 18.70 14.89 -10.57
N GLN A 42 18.16 13.96 -9.79
CA GLN A 42 18.71 12.60 -9.69
C GLN A 42 18.08 11.62 -10.69
N LEU A 43 16.97 12.01 -11.34
CA LEU A 43 16.22 11.19 -12.30
C LEU A 43 16.86 11.22 -13.71
N HIS A 44 18.12 10.81 -13.78
CA HIS A 44 18.88 10.77 -15.04
C HIS A 44 19.02 9.34 -15.58
N ALA A 45 18.20 9.03 -16.58
CA ALA A 45 18.11 7.73 -17.25
C ALA A 45 19.45 7.17 -17.79
N GLY A 46 20.27 8.01 -18.42
CA GLY A 46 21.42 7.56 -19.22
C GLY A 46 22.55 6.88 -18.45
N VAL A 47 22.61 7.04 -17.12
CA VAL A 47 23.68 6.48 -16.28
C VAL A 47 23.19 5.31 -15.43
N ALA A 48 21.87 5.18 -15.26
CA ALA A 48 21.28 4.33 -14.25
C ALA A 48 21.32 2.82 -14.62
N SER A 49 20.88 2.46 -15.82
CA SER A 49 20.72 1.04 -16.23
C SER A 49 22.01 0.24 -16.22
N LEU A 50 23.15 0.86 -16.55
CA LEU A 50 24.44 0.18 -16.60
C LEU A 50 25.08 -0.03 -15.23
N ARG A 51 24.73 0.81 -14.24
CA ARG A 51 25.36 0.81 -12.91
C ARG A 51 24.55 0.05 -11.87
N TYR A 52 23.22 0.08 -11.99
CA TYR A 52 22.29 -0.39 -10.98
C TYR A 52 21.48 -1.59 -11.49
N ARG A 53 22.19 -2.69 -11.76
CA ARG A 53 21.60 -3.87 -12.41
C ARG A 53 20.55 -4.58 -11.55
N ASP A 54 20.79 -4.65 -10.25
CA ASP A 54 19.99 -5.46 -9.32
C ASP A 54 18.98 -4.64 -8.51
N VAL A 55 18.72 -3.38 -8.89
CA VAL A 55 17.70 -2.53 -8.25
C VAL A 55 16.31 -3.10 -8.48
N ARG A 56 15.58 -3.26 -7.37
CA ARG A 56 14.21 -3.78 -7.29
C ARG A 56 13.25 -2.76 -6.70
N ASP A 57 13.74 -1.87 -5.83
CA ASP A 57 12.92 -0.91 -5.11
C ASP A 57 13.47 0.51 -5.35
N ILE A 58 12.61 1.46 -5.77
CA ILE A 58 12.99 2.88 -5.95
C ILE A 58 12.01 3.77 -5.21
N TYR A 59 12.53 4.69 -4.40
CA TYR A 59 11.74 5.69 -3.68
C TYR A 59 12.05 7.08 -4.23
N ILE A 60 11.06 7.72 -4.84
CA ILE A 60 11.16 9.07 -5.40
C ILE A 60 10.42 10.02 -4.45
N TYR A 61 11.17 10.68 -3.58
CA TYR A 61 10.66 11.66 -2.61
C TYR A 61 10.59 13.08 -3.19
N SER A 62 11.05 13.28 -4.42
CA SER A 62 11.09 14.59 -5.07
C SER A 62 9.79 14.96 -5.77
N LEU A 63 8.76 14.09 -5.77
CA LEU A 63 7.52 14.35 -6.49
C LEU A 63 6.70 15.44 -5.78
N LEU A 64 6.71 15.46 -4.44
CA LEU A 64 6.01 16.48 -3.66
C LEU A 64 7.02 17.39 -2.97
N ARG A 65 6.82 18.70 -3.12
CA ARG A 65 7.57 19.74 -2.41
C ARG A 65 6.67 20.35 -1.34
N TYR A 66 7.26 20.60 -0.18
CA TYR A 66 6.61 21.27 0.94
C TYR A 66 7.16 22.68 1.09
N SER A 67 6.26 23.64 1.16
CA SER A 67 6.58 25.05 1.46
C SER A 67 5.71 25.53 2.60
N HIS A 68 6.28 26.33 3.49
CA HIS A 68 5.47 27.08 4.45
C HIS A 68 4.66 28.11 3.68
N VAL A 69 3.39 28.28 4.06
CA VAL A 69 2.65 29.48 3.67
C VAL A 69 3.32 30.63 4.38
N ASP A 70 3.85 31.60 3.63
CA ASP A 70 4.29 32.87 4.19
C ASP A 70 3.03 33.59 4.70
N GLU A 71 2.60 33.28 5.91
CA GLU A 71 1.56 34.04 6.60
C GLU A 71 2.18 35.37 7.00
N ASP A 72 2.01 36.38 6.14
CA ASP A 72 2.33 37.79 6.43
C ASP A 72 1.45 38.38 7.56
N ASP A 73 0.60 37.58 8.20
CA ASP A 73 -0.31 37.98 9.27
C ASP A 73 0.25 37.51 10.62
N GLU A 74 0.65 38.48 11.46
CA GLU A 74 1.08 38.31 12.85
C GLU A 74 -0.02 37.65 13.69
N VAL A 75 -0.12 36.31 13.67
CA VAL A 75 -0.95 35.57 14.61
C VAL A 75 -0.07 35.10 15.76
N ASP A 76 -0.23 35.78 16.90
CA ASP A 76 0.44 35.44 18.15
C ASP A 76 -0.01 34.05 18.64
N GLU A 77 1.01 33.23 18.95
CA GLU A 77 1.00 31.90 19.60
C GLU A 77 1.00 30.67 18.64
N PRO A 78 2.17 30.04 18.42
CA PRO A 78 2.25 28.76 17.72
C PRO A 78 1.79 27.63 18.64
N ASP A 79 0.59 27.11 18.40
CA ASP A 79 0.21 25.80 18.95
C ASP A 79 1.12 24.72 18.31
N MET A 80 1.73 23.90 19.16
CA MET A 80 2.86 22.98 18.89
C MET A 80 2.56 21.76 17.99
N ASP A 81 1.63 21.84 17.04
CA ASP A 81 1.46 20.82 16.01
C ASP A 81 2.18 21.28 14.72
N ASP A 82 3.49 21.00 14.63
CA ASP A 82 4.49 21.42 13.60
C ASP A 82 4.12 21.16 12.10
N ASP A 83 2.94 20.61 11.81
CA ASP A 83 2.49 20.27 10.46
C ASP A 83 1.33 21.17 9.93
N GLU A 84 0.77 22.08 10.74
CA GLU A 84 -0.20 23.09 10.26
C GLU A 84 0.51 24.20 9.45
N GLY A 85 0.01 24.49 8.24
CA GLY A 85 0.56 25.56 7.37
C GLY A 85 1.52 25.12 6.26
N LEU A 86 1.71 23.82 6.01
CA LEU A 86 2.47 23.34 4.85
C LEU A 86 1.59 23.24 3.60
N THR A 87 1.97 23.97 2.55
CA THR A 87 1.46 23.76 1.19
C THR A 87 2.26 22.65 0.50
N THR A 88 1.56 21.84 -0.30
CA THR A 88 2.17 20.75 -1.07
C THR A 88 2.04 21.03 -2.55
N GLN A 89 3.16 21.01 -3.28
CA GLN A 89 3.21 21.23 -4.73
C GLN A 89 3.76 19.98 -5.45
N VAL A 90 3.23 19.67 -6.63
CA VAL A 90 3.78 18.60 -7.48
C VAL A 90 4.95 19.13 -8.30
N ASP A 91 6.11 18.52 -8.13
CA ASP A 91 7.32 18.85 -8.87
C ASP A 91 7.21 18.44 -10.35
N ALA A 92 7.15 19.45 -11.23
CA ALA A 92 6.96 19.23 -12.67
C ALA A 92 8.10 18.41 -13.30
N ASP A 93 9.35 18.65 -12.89
CA ASP A 93 10.51 17.92 -13.42
C ASP A 93 10.44 16.43 -13.05
N THR A 94 10.09 16.10 -11.82
CA THR A 94 9.91 14.73 -11.35
C THR A 94 8.77 14.05 -12.11
N ALA A 95 7.62 14.71 -12.25
CA ALA A 95 6.46 14.17 -12.97
C ALA A 95 6.81 13.82 -14.43
N VAL A 96 7.63 14.63 -15.10
CA VAL A 96 8.05 14.37 -16.50
C VAL A 96 9.13 13.29 -16.59
N ARG A 97 10.06 13.23 -15.63
CA ARG A 97 11.26 12.36 -15.71
C ARG A 97 11.08 10.98 -15.08
N ALA A 98 10.12 10.81 -14.17
CA ALA A 98 9.94 9.58 -13.41
C ALA A 98 9.78 8.35 -14.32
N VAL A 99 8.79 8.34 -15.22
CA VAL A 99 8.52 7.17 -16.07
C VAL A 99 9.71 6.83 -16.99
N PRO A 100 10.29 7.78 -17.76
CA PRO A 100 11.49 7.49 -18.56
C PRO A 100 12.65 6.92 -17.73
N PHE A 101 12.87 7.44 -16.52
CA PHE A 101 13.90 6.94 -15.61
C PHE A 101 13.63 5.49 -15.18
N LEU A 102 12.40 5.18 -14.76
CA LEU A 102 12.03 3.84 -14.26
C LEU A 102 12.12 2.74 -15.34
N CYS A 103 11.88 3.08 -16.61
CA CYS A 103 12.04 2.14 -17.74
C CYS A 103 13.48 1.59 -17.91
N HIS A 104 14.48 2.17 -17.23
CA HIS A 104 15.88 1.74 -17.30
C HIS A 104 16.22 0.60 -16.33
N PHE A 105 15.27 0.17 -15.49
CA PHE A 105 15.49 -0.83 -14.45
C PHE A 105 14.69 -2.12 -14.74
N PRO A 106 15.29 -3.12 -15.42
CA PRO A 106 14.55 -4.31 -15.86
C PRO A 106 14.13 -5.25 -14.72
N LYS A 107 14.72 -5.09 -13.53
CA LYS A 107 14.40 -5.88 -12.32
C LYS A 107 13.56 -5.09 -11.32
N LEU A 108 13.06 -3.91 -11.70
CA LEU A 108 12.27 -3.09 -10.81
C LEU A 108 10.95 -3.80 -10.47
N GLU A 109 10.73 -4.02 -9.19
CA GLU A 109 9.55 -4.67 -8.60
C GLU A 109 8.64 -3.63 -7.94
N ARG A 110 9.21 -2.58 -7.33
CA ARG A 110 8.46 -1.56 -6.57
C ARG A 110 8.98 -0.15 -6.87
N VAL A 111 8.06 0.79 -6.98
CA VAL A 111 8.37 2.22 -6.98
C VAL A 111 7.41 2.96 -6.06
N PHE A 112 7.95 3.83 -5.22
CA PHE A 112 7.18 4.80 -4.44
C PHE A 112 7.38 6.21 -5.02
N LEU A 113 6.30 6.95 -5.15
CA LEU A 113 6.26 8.32 -5.65
C LEU A 113 5.58 9.23 -4.62
N GLY A 114 6.30 10.22 -4.11
CA GLY A 114 5.76 11.09 -3.06
C GLY A 114 6.70 12.20 -2.63
N GLY A 115 6.54 12.62 -1.38
CA GLY A 115 7.32 13.64 -0.71
C GLY A 115 7.93 13.15 0.59
N ARG A 116 9.01 13.81 1.03
CA ARG A 116 9.48 13.74 2.42
C ARG A 116 9.26 15.10 3.10
N ARG A 117 8.45 15.13 4.16
CA ARG A 117 8.20 16.30 5.00
C ARG A 117 9.45 16.72 5.79
N PRO A 118 9.51 17.95 6.30
CA PRO A 118 10.63 18.42 7.14
C PRO A 118 10.90 17.54 8.38
N ASN A 119 9.85 16.96 8.98
CA ASN A 119 9.96 16.02 10.10
C ASN A 119 10.45 14.61 9.70
N GLY A 120 10.82 14.40 8.43
CA GLY A 120 11.31 13.12 7.90
C GLY A 120 10.22 12.15 7.45
N ARG A 121 8.94 12.46 7.70
CA ARG A 121 7.81 11.63 7.30
C ARG A 121 7.66 11.59 5.79
N VAL A 122 7.37 10.41 5.25
CA VAL A 122 7.14 10.18 3.83
C VAL A 122 5.65 10.01 3.55
N GLU A 123 5.16 10.62 2.48
CA GLU A 123 3.76 10.46 2.05
C GLU A 123 3.61 10.49 0.53
N GLY A 124 2.62 9.77 0.02
CA GLY A 124 2.21 9.84 -1.38
C GLY A 124 1.35 11.08 -1.66
N PHE A 125 0.90 11.25 -2.90
CA PHE A 125 0.05 12.38 -3.26
C PHE A 125 -1.31 12.30 -2.56
N ILE A 126 -1.63 13.33 -1.76
CA ILE A 126 -2.91 13.47 -1.05
C ILE A 126 -3.63 14.67 -1.63
N CYS A 127 -4.87 14.49 -2.10
CA CYS A 127 -5.66 15.61 -2.60
C CYS A 127 -6.22 16.44 -1.43
N SER A 128 -5.52 17.50 -1.02
CA SER A 128 -6.07 18.54 -0.12
C SER A 128 -7.02 19.48 -0.89
N GLY A 129 -7.78 20.28 -0.14
CA GLY A 129 -8.67 21.30 -0.71
C GLY A 129 -7.89 22.36 -1.51
N ASP A 130 -6.65 22.63 -1.10
CA ASP A 130 -5.83 23.74 -1.58
C ASP A 130 -4.90 23.35 -2.74
N ILE A 131 -5.13 22.21 -3.40
CA ILE A 131 -4.33 21.82 -4.55
C ILE A 131 -4.67 22.67 -5.76
N MET A 132 -3.65 23.34 -6.28
CA MET A 132 -3.66 24.13 -7.50
C MET A 132 -4.01 23.26 -8.72
N ASP A 133 -4.76 23.82 -9.67
CA ASP A 133 -5.17 23.10 -10.89
C ASP A 133 -3.98 22.55 -11.69
N GLU A 134 -2.85 23.26 -11.68
CA GLU A 134 -1.60 22.81 -12.30
C GLU A 134 -1.10 21.48 -11.72
N ASP A 135 -1.19 21.30 -10.40
CA ASP A 135 -0.75 20.07 -9.75
C ASP A 135 -1.70 18.91 -10.05
N ARG A 136 -3.00 19.21 -10.21
CA ARG A 136 -3.99 18.23 -10.70
C ARG A 136 -3.67 17.79 -12.13
N GLU A 137 -3.31 18.72 -13.01
CA GLU A 137 -2.93 18.40 -14.39
C GLU A 137 -1.63 17.59 -14.44
N ARG A 138 -0.61 17.97 -13.65
CA ARG A 138 0.66 17.25 -13.55
C ARG A 138 0.47 15.80 -13.09
N MET A 139 -0.30 15.59 -12.03
CA MET A 139 -0.59 14.25 -11.51
C MET A 139 -1.41 13.41 -12.50
N THR A 140 -2.37 14.03 -13.18
CA THR A 140 -3.14 13.38 -14.26
C THR A 140 -2.20 12.90 -15.37
N THR A 141 -1.32 13.78 -15.84
CA THR A 141 -0.32 13.49 -16.86
C THR A 141 0.63 12.37 -16.42
N LEU A 142 1.06 12.37 -15.16
CA LEU A 142 1.92 11.31 -14.61
C LEU A 142 1.24 9.94 -14.62
N ILE A 143 -0.02 9.86 -14.17
CA ILE A 143 -0.80 8.60 -14.18
C ILE A 143 -1.01 8.11 -15.62
N ASP A 144 -1.29 9.02 -16.56
CA ASP A 144 -1.43 8.69 -17.98
C ASP A 144 -0.09 8.22 -18.59
N ALA A 145 1.04 8.80 -18.17
CA ALA A 145 2.38 8.37 -18.58
C ALA A 145 2.69 6.94 -18.10
N PHE A 146 2.38 6.60 -16.84
CA PHE A 146 2.49 5.22 -16.34
C PHE A 146 1.58 4.27 -17.13
N SER A 147 0.33 4.67 -17.37
CA SER A 147 -0.63 3.89 -18.16
C SER A 147 -0.09 3.60 -19.57
N GLY A 148 0.47 4.61 -20.23
CA GLY A 148 1.10 4.49 -21.54
C GLY A 148 2.31 3.55 -21.52
N ALA A 149 3.17 3.67 -20.51
CA ALA A 149 4.37 2.86 -20.38
C ALA A 149 4.08 1.37 -20.12
N PHE A 150 3.09 1.04 -19.27
CA PHE A 150 2.64 -0.35 -19.11
C PHE A 150 2.02 -0.91 -20.39
N ARG A 151 1.18 -0.12 -21.07
CA ARG A 151 0.59 -0.53 -22.35
C ARG A 151 1.66 -0.81 -23.41
N ALA A 152 2.71 0.00 -23.45
CA ALA A 152 3.86 -0.17 -24.34
C ALA A 152 4.83 -1.26 -23.88
N ARG A 153 4.60 -1.90 -22.71
CA ARG A 153 5.51 -2.85 -22.05
C ARG A 153 6.90 -2.27 -21.78
N ALA A 154 6.99 -0.95 -21.63
CA ALA A 154 8.22 -0.26 -21.25
C ALA A 154 8.50 -0.41 -19.74
N LEU A 155 7.44 -0.60 -18.94
CA LEU A 155 7.52 -1.00 -17.53
C LEU A 155 7.11 -2.47 -17.39
N ALA A 156 7.68 -3.14 -16.39
CA ALA A 156 7.42 -4.55 -16.12
C ALA A 156 5.97 -4.78 -15.62
N ASN A 157 5.33 -5.87 -16.06
CA ASN A 157 3.93 -6.17 -15.70
C ASN A 157 3.74 -6.58 -14.23
N ASN A 158 4.81 -6.70 -13.45
CA ASN A 158 4.79 -6.96 -12.02
C ASN A 158 5.27 -5.77 -11.19
N LEU A 159 5.51 -4.60 -11.81
CA LEU A 159 5.93 -3.39 -11.10
C LEU A 159 4.78 -2.81 -10.29
N TRP A 160 4.99 -2.68 -8.98
CA TRP A 160 4.07 -2.03 -8.06
C TRP A 160 4.39 -0.54 -7.97
N VAL A 161 3.41 0.29 -8.32
CA VAL A 161 3.53 1.76 -8.28
C VAL A 161 2.70 2.27 -7.11
N LEU A 162 3.39 2.90 -6.15
CA LEU A 162 2.83 3.34 -4.88
C LEU A 162 2.85 4.87 -4.78
N GLY A 163 1.93 5.42 -3.98
CA GLY A 163 1.88 6.85 -3.65
C GLY A 163 1.23 7.74 -4.72
N LEU A 164 0.61 7.14 -5.74
CA LEU A 164 -0.17 7.88 -6.74
C LEU A 164 -1.63 7.98 -6.32
N ARG A 165 -2.26 9.10 -6.68
CA ARG A 165 -3.69 9.31 -6.45
C ARG A 165 -4.29 10.15 -7.55
N CYS A 166 -5.47 9.75 -8.01
CA CYS A 166 -6.23 10.53 -8.97
C CYS A 166 -6.63 11.88 -8.35
N PRO A 167 -6.34 13.03 -8.99
CA PRO A 167 -6.70 14.35 -8.47
C PRO A 167 -8.22 14.59 -8.32
N ARG A 168 -9.04 13.74 -8.95
CA ARG A 168 -10.51 13.78 -8.84
C ARG A 168 -11.07 12.95 -7.70
N SER A 169 -10.24 12.19 -6.97
CA SER A 169 -10.66 11.31 -5.87
C SER A 169 -10.90 12.03 -4.53
N SER A 170 -11.14 13.34 -4.54
CA SER A 170 -11.22 14.12 -3.30
C SER A 170 -12.46 13.77 -2.48
N ARG A 171 -12.32 13.77 -1.15
CA ARG A 171 -13.40 13.45 -0.19
C ARG A 171 -14.65 14.31 -0.38
N THR A 172 -14.47 15.57 -0.77
CA THR A 172 -15.56 16.56 -0.92
C THR A 172 -16.16 16.55 -2.33
N ALA A 173 -15.42 16.12 -3.34
CA ALA A 173 -15.88 16.08 -4.73
C ALA A 173 -16.54 14.74 -5.12
N ASN A 174 -16.55 13.72 -4.26
CA ASN A 174 -17.24 12.44 -4.54
C ASN A 174 -18.78 12.56 -4.67
N MET A 175 -19.33 13.77 -4.73
CA MET A 175 -20.65 14.01 -5.33
C MET A 175 -20.69 13.75 -6.84
N PHE A 176 -19.55 13.67 -7.51
CA PHE A 176 -19.50 13.26 -8.91
C PHE A 176 -19.66 11.74 -9.01
N SER A 177 -20.90 11.29 -9.24
CA SER A 177 -21.29 9.93 -9.63
C SER A 177 -20.74 9.47 -10.99
N ASP A 178 -19.77 10.20 -11.54
CA ASP A 178 -19.37 10.07 -12.93
C ASP A 178 -18.27 9.02 -13.08
N SER A 179 -18.73 7.82 -13.41
CA SER A 179 -17.97 6.65 -13.89
C SER A 179 -17.10 6.90 -15.15
N THR A 180 -16.79 8.16 -15.46
CA THR A 180 -16.27 8.66 -16.73
C THR A 180 -14.83 9.18 -16.63
N CYS A 181 -14.17 9.14 -15.47
CA CYS A 181 -12.78 9.58 -15.34
C CYS A 181 -11.85 8.79 -16.28
N LEU A 182 -11.45 9.44 -17.38
CA LEU A 182 -10.68 8.81 -18.45
C LEU A 182 -9.32 8.31 -17.95
N THR A 183 -8.63 9.08 -17.11
CA THR A 183 -7.34 8.72 -16.50
C THR A 183 -7.44 7.47 -15.64
N CYS A 184 -8.44 7.38 -14.75
CA CYS A 184 -8.63 6.17 -13.94
C CYS A 184 -9.02 4.95 -14.79
N ARG A 185 -9.84 5.13 -15.83
CA ARG A 185 -10.16 4.04 -16.77
C ARG A 185 -8.93 3.60 -17.55
N ALA A 186 -8.10 4.54 -18.01
CA ALA A 186 -6.85 4.25 -18.70
C ALA A 186 -5.88 3.49 -17.78
N ALA A 187 -5.77 3.89 -16.52
CA ALA A 187 -4.99 3.18 -15.50
C ALA A 187 -5.52 1.75 -15.29
N CYS A 188 -6.82 1.57 -15.07
CA CYS A 188 -7.44 0.25 -14.88
C CYS A 188 -7.18 -0.69 -16.06
N ARG A 189 -7.20 -0.17 -17.30
CA ARG A 189 -6.93 -0.93 -18.53
C ARG A 189 -5.46 -1.32 -18.69
N SER A 190 -4.54 -0.51 -18.17
CA SER A 190 -3.13 -0.56 -18.58
C SER A 190 -2.20 -1.07 -17.48
N PHE A 191 -2.43 -0.73 -16.22
CA PHE A 191 -1.60 -1.17 -15.09
C PHE A 191 -1.64 -2.70 -14.90
N PRO A 192 -0.66 -3.31 -14.21
CA PRO A 192 -0.70 -4.73 -13.85
C PRO A 192 -2.05 -5.16 -13.24
N LEU A 193 -2.58 -6.32 -13.63
CA LEU A 193 -3.89 -6.80 -13.15
C LEU A 193 -3.93 -6.92 -11.62
N GLU A 194 -2.86 -7.45 -11.03
CA GLU A 194 -2.72 -7.59 -9.58
C GLU A 194 -2.79 -6.22 -8.88
N SER A 195 -2.11 -5.21 -9.43
CA SER A 195 -2.18 -3.85 -8.91
C SER A 195 -3.57 -3.22 -9.06
N VAL A 196 -4.24 -3.39 -10.22
CA VAL A 196 -5.58 -2.81 -10.45
C VAL A 196 -6.63 -3.44 -9.55
N ALA A 197 -6.52 -4.74 -9.26
CA ALA A 197 -7.37 -5.41 -8.27
C ALA A 197 -7.23 -4.79 -6.87
N ASP A 198 -6.11 -4.12 -6.60
CA ASP A 198 -5.75 -3.49 -5.32
C ASP A 198 -5.80 -1.98 -5.35
N PHE A 199 -6.29 -1.39 -6.45
CA PHE A 199 -6.55 0.05 -6.48
C PHE A 199 -7.54 0.40 -5.38
N GLU A 200 -7.27 1.48 -4.69
CA GLU A 200 -8.23 2.02 -3.75
C GLU A 200 -9.26 2.87 -4.48
N CYS A 201 -10.46 2.98 -3.90
CA CYS A 201 -11.52 3.79 -4.47
C CYS A 201 -12.04 4.81 -3.45
N GLU A 202 -12.45 5.97 -3.96
CA GLU A 202 -13.16 7.01 -3.20
C GLU A 202 -12.38 7.58 -2.00
N GLY A 203 -11.05 7.60 -2.04
CA GLY A 203 -10.27 8.02 -0.89
C GLY A 203 -10.41 7.05 0.30
N SER A 204 -10.59 5.76 0.03
CA SER A 204 -10.60 4.68 1.03
C SER A 204 -9.35 4.70 1.92
N SER A 205 -8.16 5.01 1.39
CA SER A 205 -6.95 5.30 2.20
C SER A 205 -7.17 6.39 3.22
N CYS A 206 -7.99 7.41 2.92
CA CYS A 206 -8.34 8.42 3.91
C CYS A 206 -9.39 7.92 4.90
N LYS A 207 -10.30 7.00 4.53
CA LYS A 207 -11.46 6.61 5.37
C LYS A 207 -11.05 5.95 6.69
N ASN A 208 -9.96 5.18 6.70
CA ASN A 208 -9.49 4.46 7.90
C ASN A 208 -8.30 5.10 8.61
N LEU A 209 -7.76 6.18 8.05
CA LEU A 209 -6.74 6.96 8.73
C LEU A 209 -7.42 8.05 9.55
N SER A 210 -7.65 7.79 10.84
CA SER A 210 -8.03 8.87 11.75
C SER A 210 -6.97 9.96 11.66
N ARG A 211 -7.32 11.22 11.96
CA ARG A 211 -6.36 12.33 11.98
C ARG A 211 -5.11 11.98 12.83
N ASN A 212 -5.25 11.07 13.81
CA ASN A 212 -4.16 10.52 14.63
C ASN A 212 -3.45 9.28 14.05
N SER A 213 -4.05 8.50 13.15
CA SER A 213 -3.38 7.34 12.53
C SER A 213 -2.73 7.64 11.18
N PHE A 214 -2.90 8.84 10.65
CA PHE A 214 -2.08 9.35 9.54
C PHE A 214 -0.59 9.14 9.86
N TYR A 215 -0.18 9.37 11.11
CA TYR A 215 1.22 9.42 11.52
C TYR A 215 1.92 8.06 11.67
N TYR A 216 1.19 6.94 11.76
CA TYR A 216 1.77 5.64 12.12
C TYR A 216 1.51 4.50 11.13
N SER A 217 0.69 4.74 10.12
CA SER A 217 0.36 3.74 9.11
C SER A 217 1.24 3.96 7.89
N GLU A 218 2.43 3.35 7.88
CA GLU A 218 3.31 3.25 6.71
C GLU A 218 2.71 2.42 5.56
N LYS A 219 1.40 2.11 5.58
CA LYS A 219 0.74 1.43 4.46
C LYS A 219 0.81 2.34 3.22
N LEU A 220 1.83 2.10 2.41
CA LEU A 220 1.98 2.68 1.09
C LEU A 220 0.95 2.02 0.18
N TYR A 221 -0.07 2.78 -0.18
CA TYR A 221 -1.12 2.31 -1.09
C TYR A 221 -0.65 2.40 -2.54
N SER A 222 -1.32 1.64 -3.42
CA SER A 222 -1.06 1.62 -4.86
C SER A 222 -1.53 2.92 -5.53
N LEU A 223 -2.50 2.85 -6.44
CA LEU A 223 -3.16 4.00 -7.03
C LEU A 223 -4.56 4.15 -6.40
N ASP A 224 -4.82 5.30 -5.78
CA ASP A 224 -6.18 5.68 -5.35
C ASP A 224 -6.93 6.32 -6.52
N VAL A 225 -8.02 5.68 -6.97
CA VAL A 225 -8.81 6.11 -8.13
C VAL A 225 -10.17 6.68 -7.70
N CYS A 226 -10.72 7.56 -8.54
CA CYS A 226 -12.06 8.11 -8.32
C CYS A 226 -13.18 7.22 -8.92
N LEU A 227 -12.86 6.00 -9.38
CA LEU A 227 -13.86 5.05 -9.86
C LEU A 227 -14.38 4.22 -8.69
N ARG A 228 -15.68 3.92 -8.69
CA ARG A 228 -16.25 2.96 -7.74
C ARG A 228 -15.69 1.57 -7.96
N ARG A 229 -15.66 0.77 -6.89
CA ARG A 229 -15.14 -0.60 -6.92
C ARG A 229 -15.82 -1.46 -7.98
N GLU A 230 -17.14 -1.36 -8.12
CA GLU A 230 -17.91 -2.12 -9.12
C GLU A 230 -17.46 -1.78 -10.53
N LYS A 231 -17.12 -0.50 -10.79
CA LYS A 231 -16.66 -0.06 -12.11
C LYS A 231 -15.24 -0.53 -12.41
N ILE A 232 -14.36 -0.55 -11.40
CA ILE A 232 -13.01 -1.11 -11.53
C ILE A 232 -13.12 -2.60 -11.87
N GLU A 233 -13.93 -3.35 -11.12
CA GLU A 233 -14.17 -4.77 -11.34
C GLU A 233 -14.80 -5.04 -12.73
N GLU A 234 -15.77 -4.24 -13.16
CA GLU A 234 -16.36 -4.29 -14.51
C GLU A 234 -15.29 -4.13 -15.59
N ILE A 235 -14.43 -3.10 -15.49
CA ILE A 235 -13.35 -2.86 -16.46
C ILE A 235 -12.37 -4.03 -16.49
N ILE A 236 -11.99 -4.57 -15.32
CA ILE A 236 -11.08 -5.71 -15.25
C ILE A 236 -11.71 -6.94 -15.93
N VAL A 237 -12.96 -7.27 -15.61
CA VAL A 237 -13.63 -8.48 -16.11
C VAL A 237 -13.94 -8.39 -17.59
N GLU A 238 -14.44 -7.25 -18.06
CA GLU A 238 -14.96 -7.10 -19.42
C GLU A 238 -13.89 -6.68 -20.44
N GLU A 239 -12.92 -5.86 -20.02
CA GLU A 239 -11.99 -5.22 -20.94
C GLU A 239 -10.57 -5.82 -20.89
N ARG A 240 -10.26 -6.69 -19.92
CA ARG A 240 -8.90 -7.24 -19.74
C ARG A 240 -8.83 -8.76 -19.85
N PRO A 241 -7.92 -9.29 -20.69
CA PRO A 241 -7.65 -10.73 -20.74
C PRO A 241 -7.21 -11.27 -19.38
N GLY A 242 -7.85 -12.35 -18.90
CA GLY A 242 -7.54 -12.97 -17.60
C GLY A 242 -8.06 -12.19 -16.38
N GLY A 243 -8.77 -11.07 -16.56
CA GLY A 243 -9.22 -10.25 -15.45
C GLY A 243 -10.17 -10.97 -14.50
N ARG A 244 -11.06 -11.81 -15.03
CA ARG A 244 -11.97 -12.63 -14.20
C ARG A 244 -11.21 -13.59 -13.29
N ASP A 245 -10.21 -14.29 -13.82
CA ASP A 245 -9.40 -15.23 -13.05
C ASP A 245 -8.53 -14.50 -12.03
N SER A 246 -8.03 -13.31 -12.39
CA SER A 246 -7.27 -12.45 -11.47
C SER A 246 -8.09 -11.99 -10.27
N LEU A 247 -9.38 -11.67 -10.45
CA LEU A 247 -10.25 -11.18 -9.38
C LEU A 247 -10.90 -12.30 -8.56
N TYR A 248 -11.21 -13.42 -9.19
CA TYR A 248 -12.10 -14.43 -8.61
C TYR A 248 -11.49 -15.84 -8.56
N SER A 249 -10.16 -15.94 -8.61
CA SER A 249 -9.46 -17.21 -8.37
C SER A 249 -9.36 -17.56 -6.89
N GLU A 250 -9.10 -18.84 -6.60
CA GLU A 250 -8.71 -19.32 -5.28
C GLU A 250 -7.46 -18.61 -4.75
N ALA A 251 -6.46 -18.39 -5.61
CA ALA A 251 -5.25 -17.68 -5.23
C ALA A 251 -5.55 -16.25 -4.74
N ARG A 252 -6.43 -15.53 -5.45
CA ARG A 252 -6.88 -14.19 -5.03
C ARG A 252 -7.64 -14.23 -3.71
N PHE A 253 -8.54 -15.19 -3.55
CA PHE A 253 -9.28 -15.37 -2.29
C PHE A 253 -8.34 -15.59 -1.10
N LEU A 254 -7.35 -16.47 -1.24
CA LEU A 254 -6.33 -16.71 -0.21
C LEU A 254 -5.46 -15.46 0.03
N SER A 255 -5.12 -14.71 -1.02
CA SER A 255 -4.42 -13.42 -0.86
C SER A 255 -5.24 -12.41 -0.06
N LEU A 256 -6.56 -12.31 -0.29
CA LEU A 256 -7.45 -11.42 0.48
C LEU A 256 -7.50 -11.82 1.96
N LEU A 257 -7.47 -13.12 2.27
CA LEU A 257 -7.33 -13.58 3.65
C LEU A 257 -5.98 -13.15 4.26
N GLY A 258 -4.92 -12.96 3.48
CA GLY A 258 -3.65 -12.43 4.01
C GLY A 258 -3.64 -10.95 4.39
N ARG A 259 -4.74 -10.21 4.17
CA ARG A 259 -4.75 -8.74 4.28
C ARG A 259 -5.27 -8.17 5.59
N GLY A 260 -5.61 -9.03 6.55
CA GLY A 260 -6.08 -8.58 7.85
C GLY A 260 -5.13 -7.55 8.46
N THR A 261 -5.69 -6.52 9.11
CA THR A 261 -4.88 -5.46 9.69
C THR A 261 -4.23 -5.94 10.99
N ARG A 262 -2.90 -6.06 10.98
CA ARG A 262 -2.04 -6.34 12.13
C ARG A 262 -1.98 -5.15 13.09
N LYS A 263 -2.07 -5.44 14.39
CA LYS A 263 -1.82 -4.52 15.50
C LYS A 263 -0.81 -5.14 16.45
N ILE A 264 0.14 -4.34 16.92
CA ILE A 264 1.11 -4.76 17.93
C ILE A 264 0.59 -4.29 19.29
N VAL A 265 0.49 -5.23 20.23
CA VAL A 265 0.10 -4.97 21.62
C VAL A 265 1.25 -5.40 22.49
N VAL A 266 1.74 -4.51 23.36
CA VAL A 266 2.82 -4.80 24.30
C VAL A 266 2.21 -4.84 25.70
N PRO A 267 1.96 -6.03 26.29
CA PRO A 267 1.48 -6.17 27.66
C PRO A 267 2.58 -5.78 28.66
N ASP A 268 2.21 -5.63 29.93
CA ASP A 268 3.13 -5.30 31.03
C ASP A 268 4.28 -6.31 31.19
N GLU A 269 4.10 -7.55 30.74
CA GLU A 269 5.13 -8.60 30.72
C GLU A 269 6.21 -8.38 29.64
N GLY A 270 6.07 -7.36 28.79
CA GLY A 270 7.05 -6.94 27.79
C GLY A 270 7.11 -7.79 26.52
N LYS A 271 6.27 -8.82 26.39
CA LYS A 271 6.22 -9.69 25.21
C LYS A 271 5.23 -9.14 24.17
N GLU A 272 5.72 -8.78 22.99
CA GLU A 272 4.84 -8.30 21.91
C GLU A 272 3.84 -9.38 21.45
N LEU A 273 2.57 -8.97 21.31
CA LEU A 273 1.49 -9.77 20.76
C LEU A 273 1.01 -9.13 19.46
N PHE A 274 0.84 -9.96 18.43
CA PHE A 274 0.37 -9.55 17.11
C PHE A 274 -1.09 -9.94 16.96
N VAL A 275 -1.96 -8.94 16.91
CA VAL A 275 -3.41 -9.13 16.77
C VAL A 275 -3.85 -8.73 15.38
N VAL A 276 -4.43 -9.66 14.64
CA VAL A 276 -5.01 -9.41 13.31
C VAL A 276 -6.49 -9.13 13.44
N LYS A 277 -6.97 -8.07 12.79
CA LYS A 277 -8.39 -7.73 12.69
C LYS A 277 -8.77 -7.43 11.25
N TYR A 278 -9.86 -8.01 10.79
CA TYR A 278 -10.49 -7.68 9.52
C TYR A 278 -11.55 -6.60 9.74
N ASN A 279 -11.49 -5.53 8.95
CA ASN A 279 -12.52 -4.49 8.91
C ASN A 279 -13.64 -4.83 7.90
N GLU A 280 -14.70 -4.02 7.85
CA GLU A 280 -15.84 -4.26 6.96
C GLU A 280 -15.46 -4.19 5.47
N ASP A 281 -14.49 -3.35 5.09
CA ASP A 281 -14.03 -3.24 3.70
C ASP A 281 -13.31 -4.54 3.28
N GLU A 282 -12.38 -5.02 4.11
CA GLU A 282 -11.65 -6.27 3.91
C GLU A 282 -12.61 -7.48 3.86
N LEU A 283 -13.58 -7.55 4.77
CA LEU A 283 -14.62 -8.59 4.75
C LEU A 283 -15.54 -8.46 3.53
N GLY A 284 -15.85 -7.24 3.10
CA GLY A 284 -16.61 -6.94 1.90
C GLY A 284 -15.92 -7.48 0.64
N ASP A 285 -14.61 -7.30 0.52
CA ASP A 285 -13.80 -7.81 -0.58
C ASP A 285 -13.82 -9.34 -0.63
N ILE A 286 -13.65 -10.00 0.53
CA ILE A 286 -13.73 -11.45 0.67
C ILE A 286 -15.13 -11.95 0.25
N ARG A 287 -16.20 -11.32 0.73
CA ARG A 287 -17.59 -11.65 0.35
C ARG A 287 -17.82 -11.55 -1.15
N ARG A 288 -17.39 -10.44 -1.78
CA ARG A 288 -17.54 -10.25 -3.24
C ARG A 288 -16.79 -11.34 -4.00
N CYS A 289 -15.56 -11.67 -3.59
CA CYS A 289 -14.79 -12.75 -4.20
C CYS A 289 -15.53 -14.09 -4.13
N ILE A 290 -16.13 -14.45 -2.99
CA ILE A 290 -16.92 -15.70 -2.84
C ILE A 290 -18.13 -15.71 -3.80
N VAL A 291 -18.90 -14.62 -3.83
CA VAL A 291 -20.12 -14.51 -4.64
C VAL A 291 -19.82 -14.65 -6.14
N HIS A 292 -18.76 -13.99 -6.62
CA HIS A 292 -18.44 -13.95 -8.05
C HIS A 292 -17.61 -15.15 -8.54
N SER A 293 -16.78 -15.75 -7.68
CA SER A 293 -15.98 -16.95 -8.02
C SER A 293 -16.80 -18.24 -8.09
N ARG A 294 -18.00 -18.28 -7.49
CA ARG A 294 -18.77 -19.51 -7.26
C ARG A 294 -17.97 -20.59 -6.49
N MET A 295 -16.98 -20.17 -5.71
CA MET A 295 -16.12 -21.05 -4.94
C MET A 295 -16.89 -21.68 -3.78
N ASN A 296 -16.76 -22.99 -3.61
CA ASN A 296 -17.26 -23.65 -2.42
C ASN A 296 -16.23 -23.52 -1.29
N VAL A 297 -16.28 -22.42 -0.55
CA VAL A 297 -15.34 -22.13 0.55
C VAL A 297 -15.27 -23.22 1.62
N LYS A 298 -16.33 -24.03 1.76
CA LYS A 298 -16.36 -25.18 2.70
C LYS A 298 -15.47 -26.34 2.24
N MET A 299 -15.12 -26.40 0.97
CA MET A 299 -14.23 -27.41 0.39
C MET A 299 -12.77 -26.98 0.39
N LEU A 300 -12.46 -25.73 0.74
CA LEU A 300 -11.08 -25.28 0.86
C LEU A 300 -10.39 -26.03 2.00
N SER A 301 -9.11 -26.33 1.80
CA SER A 301 -8.28 -26.92 2.84
C SER A 301 -8.19 -25.97 4.03
N SER A 302 -8.52 -26.46 5.23
CA SER A 302 -8.39 -25.68 6.47
C SER A 302 -6.94 -25.21 6.69
N ALA A 303 -5.95 -26.01 6.25
CA ALA A 303 -4.55 -25.62 6.29
C ALA A 303 -4.26 -24.43 5.36
N ALA A 304 -4.76 -24.44 4.12
CA ALA A 304 -4.56 -23.34 3.17
C ALA A 304 -5.21 -22.04 3.65
N VAL A 305 -6.42 -22.11 4.22
CA VAL A 305 -7.11 -20.97 4.83
C VAL A 305 -6.33 -20.45 6.04
N THR A 306 -5.85 -21.34 6.90
CA THR A 306 -5.06 -20.98 8.08
C THR A 306 -3.75 -20.29 7.68
N ASP A 307 -3.01 -20.86 6.73
CA ASP A 307 -1.75 -20.31 6.25
C ASP A 307 -1.96 -18.95 5.57
N ALA A 308 -3.05 -18.79 4.81
CA ALA A 308 -3.43 -17.52 4.20
C ALA A 308 -3.69 -16.43 5.25
N ILE A 309 -4.51 -16.72 6.28
CA ILE A 309 -4.74 -15.79 7.39
C ILE A 309 -3.41 -15.49 8.10
N LYS A 310 -2.56 -16.49 8.33
CA LYS A 310 -1.29 -16.29 9.02
C LYS A 310 -0.35 -15.29 8.34
N ARG A 311 -0.43 -15.14 7.02
CA ARG A 311 0.36 -14.12 6.30
C ARG A 311 0.09 -12.70 6.79
N SER A 312 -1.11 -12.43 7.32
CA SER A 312 -1.44 -11.12 7.90
C SER A 312 -0.69 -10.79 9.20
N PHE A 313 0.01 -11.75 9.81
CA PHE A 313 0.88 -11.48 10.97
C PHE A 313 2.28 -10.98 10.59
N ALA A 314 2.70 -11.16 9.34
CA ALA A 314 3.94 -10.59 8.84
C ALA A 314 3.77 -9.07 8.61
N GLU A 315 4.90 -8.36 8.58
CA GLU A 315 4.91 -6.92 8.29
C GLU A 315 4.92 -6.65 6.77
N ASP A 316 5.83 -7.29 6.05
CA ASP A 316 5.83 -7.47 4.59
C ASP A 316 5.75 -8.99 4.26
N GLU A 317 5.39 -9.34 3.02
CA GLU A 317 5.44 -10.70 2.46
C GLU A 317 6.84 -11.34 2.54
N ARG A 318 7.87 -10.52 2.75
CA ARG A 318 9.27 -10.92 2.89
C ARG A 318 9.68 -11.22 4.34
N ASP A 319 8.89 -10.77 5.31
CA ASP A 319 9.25 -10.86 6.73
C ASP A 319 8.90 -12.22 7.33
N PRO A 320 9.72 -12.70 8.28
CA PRO A 320 9.40 -13.92 8.99
C PRO A 320 8.11 -13.76 9.79
N LEU A 321 7.28 -14.81 9.80
CA LEU A 321 6.12 -14.84 10.67
C LEU A 321 6.55 -14.85 12.14
N PRO A 322 5.84 -14.12 13.02
CA PRO A 322 6.08 -14.20 14.45
C PRO A 322 5.87 -15.63 14.99
N PRO A 323 6.46 -15.95 16.16
CA PRO A 323 6.15 -17.16 16.91
C PRO A 323 4.63 -17.35 17.10
N ARG A 324 4.17 -18.60 16.97
CA ARG A 324 2.74 -18.94 17.02
C ARG A 324 2.05 -18.44 18.29
N ASP A 325 2.75 -18.50 19.42
CA ASP A 325 2.27 -18.08 20.74
C ASP A 325 2.20 -16.55 20.91
N GLN A 326 2.50 -15.79 19.86
CA GLN A 326 2.34 -14.34 19.76
C GLN A 326 1.29 -13.92 18.73
N CYS A 327 0.65 -14.86 18.01
CA CYS A 327 -0.26 -14.55 16.90
C CYS A 327 -1.73 -14.80 17.27
N TYR A 328 -2.53 -13.73 17.29
CA TYR A 328 -3.94 -13.77 17.68
C TYR A 328 -4.85 -13.22 16.59
N LEU A 329 -5.92 -13.94 16.26
CA LEU A 329 -6.99 -13.41 15.41
C LEU A 329 -8.07 -12.80 16.31
N ALA A 330 -8.43 -11.54 16.05
CA ALA A 330 -9.47 -10.85 16.81
C ALA A 330 -10.78 -11.66 16.77
N GLN A 331 -11.45 -11.78 17.93
CA GLN A 331 -12.61 -12.66 18.10
C GLN A 331 -13.74 -12.34 17.12
N ASN A 332 -14.03 -11.06 16.91
CA ASN A 332 -15.04 -10.63 15.95
C ASN A 332 -14.66 -11.10 14.54
N SER A 333 -13.42 -10.88 14.11
CA SER A 333 -12.95 -11.30 12.80
C SER A 333 -12.95 -12.82 12.61
N PHE A 334 -12.64 -13.59 13.65
CA PHE A 334 -12.75 -15.06 13.60
C PHE A 334 -14.19 -15.50 13.31
N TYR A 335 -15.18 -14.93 14.02
CA TYR A 335 -16.58 -15.26 13.79
C TYR A 335 -17.11 -14.73 12.47
N ASP A 336 -16.69 -13.52 12.06
CA ASP A 336 -17.06 -12.95 10.78
C ASP A 336 -16.57 -13.83 9.64
N LEU A 337 -15.30 -14.27 9.66
CA LEU A 337 -14.75 -15.20 8.67
C LEU A 337 -15.46 -16.56 8.70
N ARG A 338 -15.77 -17.11 9.88
CA ARG A 338 -16.58 -18.35 9.99
C ARG A 338 -17.99 -18.18 9.43
N SER A 339 -18.61 -17.00 9.58
CA SER A 339 -19.93 -16.71 9.03
C SER A 339 -19.95 -16.74 7.50
N LEU A 340 -18.79 -16.51 6.86
CA LEU A 340 -18.61 -16.68 5.42
C LEU A 340 -18.55 -18.16 4.99
N GLY A 341 -18.52 -19.10 5.95
CA GLY A 341 -18.44 -20.54 5.71
C GLY A 341 -17.02 -21.10 5.73
N LEU A 342 -16.02 -20.33 6.17
CA LEU A 342 -14.64 -20.78 6.25
C LEU A 342 -14.42 -21.79 7.39
N VAL A 343 -13.69 -22.87 7.09
CA VAL A 343 -13.32 -23.89 8.07
C VAL A 343 -12.02 -23.48 8.76
N ILE A 344 -12.16 -22.64 9.78
CA ILE A 344 -11.05 -22.15 10.60
C ILE A 344 -10.98 -23.00 11.88
N ASP A 345 -9.84 -23.65 12.10
CA ASP A 345 -9.54 -24.32 13.37
C ASP A 345 -9.14 -23.27 14.41
N GLU A 346 -9.84 -23.29 15.52
CA GLU A 346 -9.68 -22.32 16.60
C GLU A 346 -8.34 -22.51 17.32
N ALA A 347 -7.85 -23.74 17.41
CA ALA A 347 -6.55 -24.05 18.02
C ALA A 347 -5.37 -23.41 17.25
N ASN A 348 -5.55 -23.00 16.00
CA ASN A 348 -4.50 -22.34 15.22
C ASN A 348 -4.33 -20.85 15.54
N PHE A 349 -5.30 -20.24 16.22
CA PHE A 349 -5.35 -18.81 16.53
C PHE A 349 -5.61 -18.52 18.01
N LEU A 350 -5.70 -19.57 18.83
CA LEU A 350 -5.77 -19.52 20.28
C LEU A 350 -4.53 -20.16 20.91
N ASN A 351 -4.08 -19.59 22.02
CA ASN A 351 -3.06 -20.23 22.83
C ASN A 351 -3.64 -21.35 23.70
N ALA A 352 -2.75 -22.21 24.24
CA ALA A 352 -3.14 -23.40 24.99
C ALA A 352 -3.84 -23.08 26.33
N ASP A 353 -3.59 -21.90 26.88
CA ASP A 353 -4.24 -21.33 28.06
C ASP A 353 -5.64 -20.75 27.76
N GLU A 354 -5.95 -20.49 26.50
CA GLU A 354 -7.26 -19.96 26.04
C GLU A 354 -8.18 -21.05 25.48
N TRP A 355 -7.61 -22.18 25.04
CA TRP A 355 -8.36 -23.31 24.53
C TRP A 355 -8.75 -24.28 25.65
N ASP A 356 -9.93 -24.09 26.23
CA ASP A 356 -10.49 -24.98 27.27
C ASP A 356 -10.96 -26.35 26.74
N GLY A 357 -10.81 -26.60 25.43
CA GLY A 357 -11.23 -27.81 24.73
C GLY A 357 -12.75 -27.94 24.55
N LYS A 358 -13.54 -26.93 24.92
CA LYS A 358 -15.00 -26.94 24.78
C LYS A 358 -15.43 -26.08 23.59
N LYS A 359 -16.31 -26.63 22.75
CA LYS A 359 -16.99 -25.84 21.71
C LYS A 359 -17.91 -24.83 22.40
N HIS A 360 -17.53 -23.56 22.43
CA HIS A 360 -18.43 -22.50 22.83
C HIS A 360 -19.58 -22.39 21.81
N VAL A 361 -20.79 -22.71 22.25
CA VAL A 361 -22.02 -22.47 21.48
C VAL A 361 -22.23 -20.96 21.44
N SER A 362 -22.41 -20.43 20.23
CA SER A 362 -22.60 -19.01 19.89
C SER A 362 -23.39 -18.24 20.95
N ILE A 363 -22.70 -17.38 21.70
CA ILE A 363 -23.32 -16.44 22.64
C ILE A 363 -23.76 -15.21 21.84
N HIS A 364 -25.01 -14.78 22.06
CA HIS A 364 -25.60 -13.61 21.41
C HIS A 364 -24.76 -12.32 21.64
N PRO A 365 -24.64 -11.45 20.62
CA PRO A 365 -23.84 -10.23 20.72
C PRO A 365 -24.63 -9.14 21.45
N VAL A 366 -24.60 -9.15 22.78
CA VAL A 366 -25.09 -8.03 23.60
C VAL A 366 -24.05 -7.72 24.68
N GLN A 367 -22.96 -7.09 24.28
CA GLN A 367 -22.15 -6.20 25.11
C GLN A 367 -21.23 -5.39 24.18
N LEU A 368 -21.61 -4.14 23.98
CA LEU A 368 -20.94 -3.11 23.18
C LEU A 368 -20.19 -2.18 24.16
N PHE A 369 -19.08 -1.59 23.69
CA PHE A 369 -18.31 -0.47 24.27
C PHE A 369 -16.98 -0.75 24.99
N SER A 370 -16.27 -1.83 24.66
CA SER A 370 -14.80 -1.73 24.57
C SER A 370 -14.42 -1.80 23.09
N ASN A 371 -13.63 -0.84 22.59
CA ASN A 371 -13.28 -0.71 21.15
C ASN A 371 -12.44 -1.89 20.60
N TYR A 372 -12.20 -2.85 21.46
CA TYR A 372 -11.59 -4.13 21.21
C TYR A 372 -12.40 -5.10 22.08
N ASN A 373 -13.29 -5.88 21.48
CA ASN A 373 -13.83 -7.08 22.12
C ASN A 373 -12.67 -8.07 22.19
N TRP A 374 -11.77 -7.79 23.12
CA TRP A 374 -10.72 -8.68 23.56
C TRP A 374 -11.42 -9.90 24.14
N ARG A 375 -10.95 -11.10 23.77
CA ARG A 375 -11.21 -12.30 24.59
C ARG A 375 -10.46 -12.23 25.93
N PHE A 376 -9.60 -11.22 26.11
CA PHE A 376 -8.82 -10.94 27.31
C PHE A 376 -9.68 -10.16 28.33
N THR A 377 -10.34 -10.89 29.22
CA THR A 377 -10.83 -10.37 30.50
C THR A 377 -10.63 -11.40 31.58
#